data_AF-A0AB39XEF6-F1
#
_entry.id   AF-A0AB39XEF6-F1
#
_cell.length_a   1.000
_cell.length_b   1.000
_cell.length_c   1.000
_cell.angle_alpha   90.00
_cell.angle_beta   90.00
_cell.angle_gamma   90.00
#
_symmetry.space_group_name_H-M   'P 1'
#
loop_
_entity.id
_entity.type
_entity.pdbx_description
1 polymer ?
#
loop_
_entity_poly.entity_id
_entity_poly.type
_entity_poly.pdbx_seq_one_letter_code
_entity_poly.pdbx_strand_id
1 'polypeptide(L)'
;MNDKNAGFDDEHDEYDHLLAELGRTEEEDERIAIHEAGHAVAARLLGKPLGGATINPDPHGNFGGMVWGPGHSVAFGSDDDDGAVPELCNKLQELMPQDGHARSDAADVYLHALDRCVELAAASVAERMLLPGEPVPSVSDVSQAVAFASLVCKSAEAVERFLAFAEQQARDLLAPHVPIIMALSIVLKIRRSLTGAEIDDVIATTVAGLQLAEEQARRREWRNAELAAERFRAECNHTNVVALATF
;
A
#
# COMPACT_ATOMS: atom_id res chain seq x y z
N MET A 1 43.79 8.14 36.53
CA MET A 1 43.44 7.27 35.40
C MET A 1 42.53 6.19 35.95
N ASN A 2 41.22 6.43 35.90
CA ASN A 2 40.21 5.42 36.17
C ASN A 2 39.36 5.35 34.91
N ASP A 3 39.63 4.33 34.12
CA ASP A 3 38.87 3.95 32.95
C ASP A 3 37.53 3.40 33.44
N LYS A 4 36.50 4.25 33.43
CA LYS A 4 35.13 3.77 33.51
C LYS A 4 34.72 3.43 32.09
N ASN A 5 34.96 2.17 31.76
CA ASN A 5 34.26 1.44 30.73
C ASN A 5 32.76 1.50 31.08
N ALA A 6 32.09 2.58 30.66
CA ALA A 6 30.65 2.71 30.75
C ALA A 6 30.08 1.74 29.73
N GLY A 7 29.42 0.71 30.24
CA GLY A 7 28.78 -0.31 29.43
C GLY A 7 27.85 0.33 28.41
N PHE A 8 28.03 -0.07 27.16
CA PHE A 8 26.91 -0.23 26.25
C PHE A 8 26.13 -1.44 26.78
N ASP A 9 25.37 -1.23 27.86
CA ASP A 9 24.30 -2.16 28.22
C ASP A 9 23.27 -2.02 27.10
N ASP A 10 23.20 -3.07 26.28
CA ASP A 10 22.06 -3.52 25.48
C ASP A 10 20.73 -2.97 26.04
N GLU A 11 20.30 -1.81 25.54
CA GLU A 11 18.88 -1.49 25.48
C GLU A 11 18.31 -2.50 24.47
N HIS A 12 17.88 -3.67 24.96
CA HIS A 12 16.83 -4.40 24.27
C HIS A 12 15.64 -3.43 24.21
N ASP A 13 15.52 -2.76 23.06
CA ASP A 13 14.52 -1.72 22.84
C ASP A 13 13.13 -2.31 23.17
N GLU A 14 12.23 -1.49 23.71
CA GLU A 14 10.83 -1.89 24.00
C GLU A 14 10.16 -2.57 22.80
N TYR A 15 10.64 -2.26 21.58
CA TYR A 15 10.26 -2.89 20.33
C TYR A 15 10.67 -4.37 20.23
N ASP A 16 11.90 -4.73 20.60
CA ASP A 16 12.35 -6.13 20.60
C ASP A 16 11.53 -6.99 21.57
N HIS A 17 11.17 -6.43 22.73
CA HIS A 17 10.29 -7.10 23.69
C HIS A 17 8.88 -7.30 23.12
N LEU A 18 8.32 -6.27 22.48
CA LEU A 18 7.02 -6.36 21.81
C LEU A 18 7.04 -7.46 20.74
N LEU A 19 8.06 -7.49 19.88
CA LEU A 19 8.17 -8.48 18.82
C LEU A 19 8.31 -9.91 19.37
N ALA A 20 9.09 -10.08 20.45
CA ALA A 20 9.22 -11.37 21.13
C ALA A 20 7.88 -11.85 21.72
N GLU A 21 7.09 -10.96 22.32
CA GLU A 21 5.74 -11.29 22.82
C GLU A 21 4.78 -11.71 21.69
N LEU A 22 4.90 -11.07 20.53
CA LEU A 22 4.12 -11.41 19.34
C LEU A 22 4.65 -12.64 18.60
N GLY A 23 5.82 -13.16 18.99
CA GLY A 23 6.49 -14.27 18.32
C GLY A 23 6.96 -13.92 16.89
N ARG A 24 7.38 -12.67 16.66
CA ARG A 24 7.77 -12.15 15.34
C ARG A 24 9.20 -11.67 15.28
N THR A 25 9.78 -11.70 14.10
CA THR A 25 10.99 -10.95 13.78
C THR A 25 10.66 -9.52 13.31
N GLU A 26 11.67 -8.64 13.29
CA GLU A 26 11.50 -7.30 12.73
C GLU A 26 11.15 -7.34 11.24
N GLU A 27 11.77 -8.25 10.48
CA GLU A 27 11.50 -8.45 9.05
C GLU A 27 10.04 -8.89 8.81
N GLU A 28 9.51 -9.77 9.66
CA GLU A 28 8.11 -10.20 9.57
C GLU A 28 7.16 -9.04 9.90
N ASP A 29 7.48 -8.24 10.93
CA ASP A 29 6.66 -7.09 11.31
C ASP A 29 6.67 -5.99 10.24
N GLU A 30 7.83 -5.73 9.63
CA GLU A 30 7.95 -4.82 8.48
C GLU A 30 7.13 -5.31 7.30
N ARG A 31 7.24 -6.60 6.96
CA ARG A 31 6.48 -7.20 5.88
C ARG A 31 4.98 -7.06 6.09
N ILE A 32 4.49 -7.38 7.29
CA ILE A 32 3.06 -7.24 7.62
C ILE A 32 2.63 -5.77 7.52
N ALA A 33 3.43 -4.81 8.00
CA ALA A 33 3.07 -3.40 7.88
C ALA A 33 2.99 -2.90 6.43
N ILE A 34 3.89 -3.38 5.56
CA ILE A 34 3.83 -3.09 4.12
C ILE A 34 2.62 -3.77 3.47
N HIS A 35 2.34 -5.02 3.86
CA HIS A 35 1.20 -5.80 3.41
C HIS A 35 -0.13 -5.06 3.67
N GLU A 36 -0.39 -4.69 4.93
CA GLU A 36 -1.61 -3.98 5.32
C GLU A 36 -1.68 -2.57 4.71
N ALA A 37 -0.54 -1.86 4.60
CA ALA A 37 -0.49 -0.57 3.93
C ALA A 37 -0.86 -0.69 2.44
N GLY A 38 -0.45 -1.76 1.77
CA GLY A 38 -0.81 -2.07 0.38
C GLY A 38 -2.32 -2.23 0.21
N HIS A 39 -2.98 -3.02 1.05
CA HIS A 39 -4.44 -3.15 1.06
C HIS A 39 -5.14 -1.81 1.31
N ALA A 40 -4.73 -1.08 2.36
CA ALA A 40 -5.37 0.18 2.74
C ALA A 40 -5.27 1.24 1.62
N VAL A 41 -4.11 1.40 1.00
CA VAL A 41 -3.92 2.34 -0.12
C VAL A 41 -4.73 1.91 -1.34
N ALA A 42 -4.73 0.62 -1.70
CA ALA A 42 -5.53 0.13 -2.82
C ALA A 42 -7.03 0.34 -2.59
N ALA A 43 -7.53 0.06 -1.38
CA ALA A 43 -8.93 0.30 -1.02
C ALA A 43 -9.31 1.77 -1.23
N ARG A 44 -8.46 2.73 -0.80
CA ARG A 44 -8.71 4.16 -1.03
C ARG A 44 -8.70 4.55 -2.51
N LEU A 45 -7.74 4.05 -3.27
CA LEU A 45 -7.65 4.34 -4.71
C LEU A 45 -8.82 3.75 -5.50
N LEU A 46 -9.41 2.64 -5.03
CA LEU A 46 -10.63 2.05 -5.57
C LEU A 46 -11.91 2.72 -5.02
N GLY A 47 -11.81 3.79 -4.25
CA GLY A 47 -12.96 4.52 -3.68
C GLY A 47 -13.70 3.77 -2.58
N LYS A 48 -13.07 2.76 -1.96
CA LYS A 48 -13.67 1.97 -0.88
C LYS A 48 -13.49 2.67 0.47
N PRO A 49 -14.51 2.64 1.34
CA PRO A 49 -14.39 3.18 2.68
C PRO A 49 -13.58 2.22 3.57
N LEU A 50 -12.72 2.78 4.43
CA LEU A 50 -11.96 2.04 5.44
C LEU A 50 -12.55 2.30 6.84
N GLY A 51 -12.63 1.24 7.64
CA GLY A 51 -12.82 1.30 9.08
C GLY A 51 -11.48 1.43 9.82
N GLY A 52 -10.43 0.76 9.32
CA GLY A 52 -9.09 0.84 9.87
C GLY A 52 -8.14 -0.25 9.36
N ALA A 53 -6.93 -0.26 9.90
CA ALA A 53 -5.90 -1.24 9.66
C ALA A 53 -5.14 -1.56 10.96
N THR A 54 -4.68 -2.79 11.12
CA THR A 54 -3.86 -3.24 12.25
C THR A 54 -2.80 -4.21 11.79
N ILE A 55 -1.65 -4.17 12.42
CA ILE A 55 -0.59 -5.18 12.28
C ILE A 55 -0.46 -6.05 13.52
N ASN A 56 -1.30 -5.83 14.54
CA ASN A 56 -1.37 -6.74 15.67
C ASN A 56 -2.07 -8.03 15.24
N PRO A 57 -1.50 -9.21 15.58
CA PRO A 57 -2.17 -10.47 15.31
C PRO A 57 -3.48 -10.57 16.07
N ASP A 58 -4.40 -11.33 15.49
CA ASP A 58 -5.60 -11.77 16.19
C ASP A 58 -5.23 -12.69 17.38
N PRO A 59 -5.84 -12.53 18.57
CA PRO A 59 -5.59 -13.42 19.71
C PRO A 59 -5.90 -14.89 19.45
N HIS A 60 -6.77 -15.21 18.48
CA HIS A 60 -7.09 -16.58 18.09
C HIS A 60 -6.23 -17.10 16.93
N GLY A 61 -5.31 -16.28 16.42
CA GLY A 61 -4.38 -16.65 15.36
C GLY A 61 -4.98 -16.68 13.97
N ASN A 62 -6.15 -16.05 13.76
CA ASN A 62 -6.81 -16.04 12.45
C ASN A 62 -6.05 -15.18 11.43
N PHE A 63 -5.45 -14.06 11.87
CA PHE A 63 -4.70 -13.17 10.99
C PHE A 63 -3.46 -12.56 11.68
N GLY A 64 -2.46 -12.19 10.88
CA GLY A 64 -1.26 -11.48 11.33
C GLY A 64 -1.41 -9.96 11.32
N GLY A 65 -2.23 -9.44 10.42
CA GLY A 65 -2.69 -8.07 10.34
C GLY A 65 -4.05 -8.08 9.67
N MET A 66 -4.73 -6.94 9.64
CA MET A 66 -6.03 -6.84 9.00
C MET A 66 -6.33 -5.41 8.59
N VAL A 67 -6.90 -5.25 7.39
CA VAL A 67 -7.61 -4.05 6.95
C VAL A 67 -9.10 -4.34 6.91
N TRP A 68 -9.92 -3.46 7.48
CA TRP A 68 -11.36 -3.65 7.56
C TRP A 68 -12.14 -2.41 7.07
N GLY A 69 -13.39 -2.64 6.65
CA GLY A 69 -14.34 -1.60 6.27
C GLY A 69 -15.11 -1.00 7.48
N PRO A 70 -15.90 0.07 7.30
CA PRO A 70 -16.56 0.79 8.41
C PRO A 70 -17.60 -0.03 9.19
N GLY A 71 -18.13 -1.09 8.59
CA GLY A 71 -19.11 -1.97 9.22
C GLY A 71 -18.51 -3.02 10.16
N HIS A 72 -17.18 -3.15 10.20
CA HIS A 72 -16.52 -4.12 11.06
C HIS A 72 -16.57 -3.64 12.52
N SER A 73 -17.10 -4.50 13.40
CA SER A 73 -17.25 -4.23 14.83
C SER A 73 -16.61 -5.35 15.63
N VAL A 74 -15.52 -5.04 16.33
CA VAL A 74 -14.82 -5.95 17.27
C VAL A 74 -15.78 -6.48 18.35
N ALA A 75 -16.84 -5.73 18.69
CA ALA A 75 -17.85 -6.16 19.67
C ALA A 75 -18.75 -7.34 19.21
N PHE A 76 -18.69 -7.71 17.92
CA PHE A 76 -19.37 -8.87 17.36
C PHE A 76 -18.38 -9.91 16.80
N GLY A 77 -17.15 -9.93 17.33
CA GLY A 77 -16.02 -10.76 16.88
C GLY A 77 -16.16 -12.27 17.07
N SER A 78 -17.32 -12.86 16.74
CA SER A 78 -17.49 -14.31 16.63
C SER A 78 -17.77 -14.81 15.20
N ASP A 79 -18.14 -13.94 14.26
CA ASP A 79 -18.75 -14.39 12.99
C ASP A 79 -18.05 -13.89 11.71
N ASP A 80 -16.95 -13.13 11.81
CA ASP A 80 -16.10 -12.83 10.63
C ASP A 80 -15.10 -13.98 10.43
N ASP A 81 -15.64 -15.16 10.12
CA ASP A 81 -14.88 -16.33 9.68
C ASP A 81 -14.38 -16.05 8.26
N ASP A 82 -13.07 -16.07 8.01
CA ASP A 82 -12.48 -15.97 6.66
C ASP A 82 -13.07 -17.05 5.70
N GLY A 83 -13.67 -18.11 6.25
CA GLY A 83 -14.48 -19.09 5.51
C GLY A 83 -15.77 -18.52 4.88
N ALA A 84 -16.25 -17.36 5.32
CA ALA A 84 -17.50 -16.75 4.86
C ALA A 84 -17.42 -16.24 3.42
N VAL A 85 -16.26 -15.74 2.96
CA VAL A 85 -16.14 -15.18 1.60
C VAL A 85 -16.18 -16.28 0.53
N PRO A 86 -15.38 -17.37 0.62
CA PRO A 86 -15.52 -18.49 -0.30
C PRO A 86 -16.92 -19.11 -0.27
N GLU A 87 -17.53 -19.26 0.91
CA GLU A 87 -18.89 -19.80 1.03
C GLU A 87 -19.94 -18.87 0.37
N LEU A 88 -19.83 -17.56 0.59
CA LEU A 88 -20.69 -16.57 -0.06
C LEU A 88 -20.54 -16.60 -1.58
N CYS A 89 -19.31 -16.66 -2.09
CA CYS A 89 -19.05 -16.76 -3.53
C CYS A 89 -19.67 -18.04 -4.11
N ASN A 90 -19.58 -19.17 -3.41
CA ASN A 90 -20.23 -20.41 -3.84
C ASN A 90 -21.76 -20.25 -3.94
N LYS A 91 -22.40 -19.61 -2.94
CA LYS A 91 -23.84 -19.32 -2.97
C LYS A 91 -24.21 -18.37 -4.11
N LEU A 92 -23.39 -17.34 -4.37
CA LEU A 92 -23.61 -16.40 -5.46
C LEU A 92 -23.44 -17.06 -6.83
N GLN A 93 -22.56 -18.03 -6.97
CA GLN A 93 -22.29 -18.71 -8.25
C GLN A 93 -23.55 -19.36 -8.85
N GLU A 94 -24.45 -19.87 -8.01
CA GLU A 94 -25.75 -20.42 -8.44
C GLU A 94 -26.68 -19.35 -9.03
N LEU A 95 -26.52 -18.09 -8.61
CA LEU A 95 -27.29 -16.94 -9.07
C LEU A 95 -26.64 -16.23 -10.27
N MET A 96 -25.39 -16.55 -10.60
CA MET A 96 -24.68 -15.92 -11.71
C MET A 96 -25.26 -16.34 -13.08
N PRO A 97 -25.19 -15.45 -14.10
CA PRO A 97 -25.67 -15.75 -15.44
C PRO A 97 -25.08 -17.04 -16.03
N GLN A 98 -25.98 -17.91 -16.52
CA GLN A 98 -25.64 -19.16 -17.20
C GLN A 98 -25.33 -18.93 -18.68
N ASP A 99 -24.92 -19.98 -19.41
CA ASP A 99 -24.65 -19.86 -20.83
C ASP A 99 -25.88 -19.40 -21.63
N GLY A 100 -25.69 -18.34 -22.43
CA GLY A 100 -26.77 -17.71 -23.19
C GLY A 100 -27.57 -16.67 -22.42
N HIS A 101 -27.36 -16.48 -21.10
CA HIS A 101 -28.01 -15.41 -20.34
C HIS A 101 -27.29 -14.07 -20.51
N ALA A 102 -28.05 -12.98 -20.41
CA ALA A 102 -27.50 -11.64 -20.37
C ALA A 102 -26.64 -11.45 -19.10
N ARG A 103 -25.49 -10.80 -19.27
CA ARG A 103 -24.56 -10.51 -18.17
C ARG A 103 -24.74 -9.12 -17.56
N SER A 104 -25.57 -8.27 -18.16
CA SER A 104 -25.85 -6.91 -17.69
C SER A 104 -26.34 -6.88 -16.25
N ASP A 105 -27.17 -7.86 -15.88
CA ASP A 105 -27.86 -7.87 -14.59
C ASP A 105 -26.91 -8.26 -13.43
N ALA A 106 -25.74 -8.83 -13.75
CA ALA A 106 -24.68 -9.17 -12.81
C ALA A 106 -23.42 -8.29 -12.99
N ALA A 107 -23.52 -7.19 -13.76
CA ALA A 107 -22.38 -6.32 -14.04
C ALA A 107 -21.72 -5.80 -12.76
N ASP A 108 -22.52 -5.40 -11.77
CA ASP A 108 -22.03 -4.90 -10.47
C ASP A 108 -21.26 -5.99 -9.69
N VAL A 109 -21.69 -7.25 -9.79
CA VAL A 109 -21.00 -8.39 -9.14
C VAL A 109 -19.66 -8.65 -9.82
N TYR A 110 -19.61 -8.60 -11.16
CA TYR A 110 -18.35 -8.76 -11.89
C TYR A 110 -17.36 -7.64 -11.60
N LEU A 111 -17.84 -6.39 -11.55
CA LEU A 111 -17.00 -5.25 -11.20
C LEU A 111 -16.49 -5.37 -9.76
N HIS A 112 -17.37 -5.73 -8.82
CA HIS A 112 -17.00 -5.96 -7.43
C HIS A 112 -15.94 -7.06 -7.29
N ALA A 113 -16.12 -8.19 -8.00
CA ALA A 113 -15.15 -9.27 -8.00
C ALA A 113 -13.77 -8.83 -8.53
N LEU A 114 -13.74 -8.05 -9.62
CA LEU A 114 -12.50 -7.46 -10.12
C LEU A 114 -11.85 -6.56 -9.07
N ASP A 115 -12.59 -5.61 -8.51
CA ASP A 115 -12.06 -4.67 -7.53
C ASP A 115 -11.56 -5.37 -6.26
N ARG A 116 -12.20 -6.48 -5.85
CA ARG A 116 -11.73 -7.30 -4.73
C ARG A 116 -10.47 -8.07 -5.07
N CYS A 117 -10.36 -8.69 -6.25
CA CYS A 117 -9.12 -9.34 -6.68
C CYS A 117 -7.95 -8.36 -6.77
N VAL A 118 -8.18 -7.13 -7.27
CA VAL A 118 -7.15 -6.07 -7.32
C VAL A 118 -6.71 -5.67 -5.91
N GLU A 119 -7.65 -5.47 -4.99
CA GLU A 119 -7.36 -5.11 -3.59
C GLU A 119 -6.61 -6.24 -2.86
N LEU A 120 -6.98 -7.50 -3.07
CA LEU A 120 -6.32 -8.65 -2.45
C LEU A 120 -4.90 -8.86 -3.00
N ALA A 121 -4.68 -8.61 -4.30
CA ALA A 121 -3.34 -8.67 -4.90
C ALA A 121 -2.43 -7.51 -4.47
N ALA A 122 -3.01 -6.39 -4.04
CA ALA A 122 -2.28 -5.16 -3.72
C ALA A 122 -1.21 -5.34 -2.65
N ALA A 123 -1.45 -6.19 -1.65
CA ALA A 123 -0.50 -6.40 -0.57
C ALA A 123 0.77 -7.11 -1.03
N SER A 124 0.66 -8.22 -1.78
CA SER A 124 1.83 -8.88 -2.38
C SER A 124 2.55 -7.98 -3.38
N VAL A 125 1.82 -7.15 -4.13
CA VAL A 125 2.42 -6.14 -5.01
C VAL A 125 3.23 -5.11 -4.20
N ALA A 126 2.69 -4.60 -3.09
CA ALA A 126 3.38 -3.67 -2.21
C ALA A 126 4.64 -4.29 -1.62
N GLU A 127 4.57 -5.54 -1.13
CA GLU A 127 5.73 -6.30 -0.67
C GLU A 127 6.80 -6.38 -1.77
N ARG A 128 6.45 -6.78 -2.99
CA ARG A 128 7.41 -6.92 -4.10
C ARG A 128 8.06 -5.58 -4.50
N MET A 129 7.38 -4.46 -4.29
CA MET A 129 7.89 -3.14 -4.63
C MET A 129 8.85 -2.58 -3.58
N LEU A 130 8.71 -2.98 -2.31
CA LEU A 130 9.41 -2.38 -1.17
C LEU A 130 10.39 -3.31 -0.48
N LEU A 131 10.24 -4.63 -0.62
CA LEU A 131 11.06 -5.63 0.06
C LEU A 131 11.89 -6.43 -0.94
N PRO A 132 13.07 -6.94 -0.51
CA PRO A 132 13.85 -7.87 -1.31
C PRO A 132 13.18 -9.25 -1.36
N GLY A 133 13.18 -9.88 -2.54
CA GLY A 133 12.68 -11.25 -2.72
C GLY A 133 11.22 -11.31 -3.21
N GLU A 134 10.71 -12.52 -3.35
CA GLU A 134 9.29 -12.71 -3.69
C GLU A 134 8.42 -12.66 -2.42
N PRO A 135 7.25 -12.01 -2.48
CA PRO A 135 6.29 -11.99 -1.38
C PRO A 135 5.92 -13.41 -0.93
N VAL A 136 5.69 -13.57 0.37
CA VAL A 136 5.11 -14.81 0.90
C VAL A 136 3.60 -14.73 0.70
N PRO A 137 2.97 -15.62 -0.10
CA PRO A 137 1.55 -15.54 -0.36
C PRO A 137 0.72 -15.68 0.93
N SER A 138 -0.20 -14.74 1.15
CA SER A 138 -1.22 -14.87 2.18
C SER A 138 -2.27 -15.89 1.74
N VAL A 139 -2.41 -16.97 2.52
CA VAL A 139 -3.35 -18.06 2.20
C VAL A 139 -4.79 -17.54 2.16
N SER A 140 -5.15 -16.63 3.07
CA SER A 140 -6.50 -16.04 3.11
C SER A 140 -6.76 -15.19 1.86
N ASP A 141 -5.85 -14.28 1.51
CA ASP A 141 -6.04 -13.41 0.34
C ASP A 141 -6.11 -14.19 -0.96
N VAL A 142 -5.24 -15.20 -1.12
CA VAL A 142 -5.24 -16.09 -2.29
C VAL A 142 -6.56 -16.86 -2.37
N SER A 143 -7.03 -17.42 -1.26
CA SER A 143 -8.31 -18.16 -1.20
C SER A 143 -9.49 -17.27 -1.58
N GLN A 144 -9.57 -16.07 -1.01
CA GLN A 144 -10.63 -15.11 -1.30
C GLN A 144 -10.56 -14.61 -2.76
N ALA A 145 -9.36 -14.33 -3.27
CA ALA A 145 -9.18 -13.85 -4.63
C ALA A 145 -9.61 -14.92 -5.65
N VAL A 146 -9.27 -16.19 -5.42
CA VAL A 146 -9.74 -17.32 -6.23
C VAL A 146 -11.26 -17.45 -6.19
N ALA A 147 -11.88 -17.29 -5.02
CA ALA A 147 -13.34 -17.34 -4.88
C ALA A 147 -14.04 -16.25 -5.69
N PHE A 148 -13.59 -14.99 -5.59
CA PHE A 148 -14.12 -13.88 -6.39
C PHE A 148 -13.88 -14.08 -7.89
N ALA A 149 -12.67 -14.47 -8.29
CA ALA A 149 -12.35 -14.73 -9.69
C ALA A 149 -13.22 -15.85 -10.29
N SER A 150 -13.62 -16.84 -9.49
CA SER A 150 -14.48 -17.95 -9.91
C SER A 150 -15.94 -17.53 -10.17
N LEU A 151 -16.37 -16.34 -9.71
CA LEU A 151 -17.65 -15.74 -10.12
C LEU A 151 -17.61 -15.25 -11.58
N VAL A 152 -16.42 -14.86 -12.05
CA VAL A 152 -16.20 -14.31 -13.40
C VAL A 152 -15.81 -15.42 -14.38
N CYS A 153 -14.92 -16.31 -13.95
CA CYS A 153 -14.22 -17.28 -14.76
C CYS A 153 -14.75 -18.71 -14.55
N LYS A 154 -14.92 -19.47 -15.63
CA LYS A 154 -15.49 -20.83 -15.59
C LYS A 154 -14.45 -21.96 -15.47
N SER A 155 -13.16 -21.65 -15.58
CA SER A 155 -12.08 -22.63 -15.53
C SER A 155 -10.92 -22.13 -14.69
N ALA A 156 -10.13 -23.06 -14.13
CA ALA A 156 -8.96 -22.71 -13.34
C ALA A 156 -7.93 -21.88 -14.14
N GLU A 157 -7.72 -22.21 -15.42
CA GLU A 157 -6.83 -21.45 -16.30
C GLU A 157 -7.33 -20.00 -16.51
N ALA A 158 -8.63 -19.80 -16.63
CA ALA A 158 -9.19 -18.45 -16.74
C ALA A 158 -9.07 -17.68 -15.42
N VAL A 159 -9.26 -18.34 -14.27
CA VAL A 159 -9.04 -17.76 -12.94
C VAL A 159 -7.60 -17.30 -12.78
N GLU A 160 -6.62 -18.14 -13.12
CA GLU A 160 -5.20 -17.79 -13.03
C GLU A 160 -4.87 -16.54 -13.86
N ARG A 161 -5.34 -16.49 -15.12
CA ARG A 161 -5.13 -15.32 -15.98
C ARG A 161 -5.84 -14.07 -15.47
N PHE A 162 -7.01 -14.22 -14.87
CA PHE A 162 -7.75 -13.11 -14.27
C PHE A 162 -7.04 -12.54 -13.04
N LEU A 163 -6.49 -13.41 -12.20
CA LEU A 163 -5.69 -13.01 -11.04
C LEU A 163 -4.38 -12.32 -11.46
N ALA A 164 -3.69 -12.84 -12.48
CA ALA A 164 -2.52 -12.18 -13.04
C ALA A 164 -2.84 -10.79 -13.61
N PHE A 165 -4.00 -10.63 -14.25
CA PHE A 165 -4.50 -9.32 -14.67
C PHE A 165 -4.78 -8.41 -13.48
N ALA A 166 -5.44 -8.90 -12.43
CA ALA A 166 -5.73 -8.14 -11.22
C ALA A 166 -4.45 -7.69 -10.49
N GLU A 167 -3.43 -8.56 -10.43
CA GLU A 167 -2.11 -8.23 -9.88
C GLU A 167 -1.41 -7.13 -10.69
N GLN A 168 -1.45 -7.22 -12.02
CA GLN A 168 -0.91 -6.15 -12.88
C GLN A 168 -1.65 -4.83 -12.69
N GLN A 169 -2.98 -4.87 -12.58
CA GLN A 169 -3.80 -3.69 -12.28
C GLN A 169 -3.44 -3.09 -10.91
N ALA A 170 -3.25 -3.92 -9.88
CA ALA A 170 -2.82 -3.48 -8.56
C ALA A 170 -1.44 -2.82 -8.61
N ARG A 171 -0.50 -3.38 -9.38
CA ARG A 171 0.83 -2.78 -9.60
C ARG A 171 0.74 -1.41 -10.26
N ASP A 172 -0.04 -1.28 -11.34
CA ASP A 172 -0.17 -0.01 -12.05
C ASP A 172 -0.91 1.03 -11.20
N LEU A 173 -1.85 0.58 -10.37
CA LEU A 173 -2.56 1.41 -9.39
C LEU A 173 -1.62 1.91 -8.27
N LEU A 174 -0.76 1.04 -7.73
CA LEU A 174 0.11 1.37 -6.59
C LEU A 174 1.43 2.04 -6.97
N ALA A 175 1.96 1.81 -8.17
CA ALA A 175 3.27 2.32 -8.61
C ALA A 175 3.47 3.84 -8.42
N PRO A 176 2.49 4.71 -8.71
CA PRO A 176 2.63 6.14 -8.47
C PRO A 176 2.62 6.53 -6.98
N HIS A 177 2.20 5.63 -6.09
CA HIS A 177 1.90 5.90 -4.69
C HIS A 177 2.82 5.18 -3.71
N VAL A 178 3.96 4.65 -4.16
CA VAL A 178 4.98 4.01 -3.31
C VAL A 178 5.34 4.84 -2.06
N PRO A 179 5.58 6.16 -2.15
CA PRO A 179 5.92 6.95 -0.96
C PRO A 179 4.80 6.97 0.09
N ILE A 180 3.53 6.87 -0.34
CA ILE A 180 2.37 6.82 0.56
C ILE A 180 2.33 5.46 1.28
N ILE A 181 2.57 4.37 0.56
CA ILE A 181 2.65 3.02 1.15
C ILE A 181 3.76 2.96 2.19
N MET A 182 4.95 3.49 1.87
CA MET A 182 6.08 3.55 2.81
C MET A 182 5.75 4.39 4.06
N ALA A 183 5.14 5.57 3.89
CA ALA A 183 4.78 6.41 5.02
C ALA A 183 3.74 5.71 5.91
N LEU A 184 2.73 5.10 5.29
CA LEU A 184 1.68 4.39 6.02
C LEU A 184 2.22 3.15 6.74
N SER A 185 3.11 2.37 6.12
CA SER A 185 3.71 1.20 6.76
C SER A 185 4.55 1.60 7.97
N ILE A 186 5.34 2.68 7.88
CA ILE A 186 6.10 3.21 9.02
C ILE A 186 5.17 3.62 10.16
N VAL A 187 4.10 4.38 9.85
CA VAL A 187 3.14 4.80 10.87
C VAL A 187 2.43 3.59 11.48
N LEU A 188 2.06 2.58 10.69
CA LEU A 188 1.48 1.33 11.18
C LEU A 188 2.45 0.55 12.09
N LYS A 189 3.74 0.44 11.74
CA LYS A 189 4.74 -0.20 12.63
C LYS A 189 4.80 0.46 14.00
N ILE A 190 4.76 1.80 14.04
CA ILE A 190 4.83 2.58 15.28
C ILE A 190 3.52 2.52 16.06
N ARG A 191 2.38 2.71 15.37
CA ARG A 191 1.07 2.89 16.01
C ARG A 191 0.34 1.58 16.25
N ARG A 192 0.76 0.51 15.56
CA ARG A 192 0.20 -0.85 15.52
C ARG A 192 -1.19 -0.96 14.91
N SER A 193 -2.06 0.02 15.15
CA SER A 193 -3.40 0.07 14.61
C SER A 193 -3.79 1.53 14.30
N LEU A 194 -4.54 1.72 13.23
CA LEU A 194 -5.05 3.01 12.77
C LEU A 194 -6.52 2.89 12.40
N THR A 195 -7.30 3.89 12.74
CA THR A 195 -8.66 4.08 12.21
C THR A 195 -8.62 4.54 10.76
N GLY A 196 -9.73 4.39 10.03
CA GLY A 196 -9.85 4.89 8.66
C GLY A 196 -9.55 6.38 8.52
N ALA A 197 -9.89 7.19 9.53
CA ALA A 197 -9.59 8.63 9.55
C ALA A 197 -8.10 8.90 9.75
N GLU A 198 -7.43 8.17 10.65
CA GLU A 198 -5.97 8.30 10.84
C GLU A 198 -5.20 7.86 9.59
N ILE A 199 -5.68 6.84 8.87
CA ILE A 199 -5.12 6.45 7.56
C ILE A 199 -5.25 7.61 6.57
N ASP A 200 -6.41 8.26 6.50
CA ASP A 200 -6.64 9.40 5.61
C ASP A 200 -5.71 10.58 5.95
N ASP A 201 -5.50 10.85 7.23
CA ASP A 201 -4.58 11.90 7.70
C ASP A 201 -3.13 11.61 7.30
N VAL A 202 -2.68 10.35 7.40
CA VAL A 202 -1.34 9.93 6.94
C VAL A 202 -1.19 10.11 5.44
N ILE A 203 -2.19 9.70 4.65
CA ILE A 203 -2.21 9.87 3.19
C ILE A 203 -2.16 11.37 2.84
N ALA A 204 -3.04 12.17 3.44
CA ALA A 204 -3.12 13.61 3.17
C ALA A 204 -1.82 14.33 3.53
N THR A 205 -1.22 14.00 4.68
CA THR A 205 0.06 14.56 5.12
C THR A 205 1.18 14.20 4.16
N THR A 206 1.23 12.95 3.70
CA THR A 206 2.26 12.47 2.77
C THR A 206 2.12 13.17 1.41
N VAL A 207 0.91 13.27 0.87
CA VAL A 207 0.63 13.97 -0.38
C VAL A 207 1.03 15.45 -0.30
N ALA A 208 0.66 16.14 0.79
CA ALA A 208 1.04 17.53 1.00
C ALA A 208 2.57 17.71 1.08
N GLY A 209 3.26 16.77 1.75
CA GLY A 209 4.72 16.74 1.82
C GLY A 209 5.40 16.59 0.45
N LEU A 210 4.91 15.67 -0.38
CA LEU A 210 5.42 15.46 -1.74
C LEU A 210 5.23 16.70 -2.62
N GLN A 211 4.03 17.29 -2.61
CA GLN A 211 3.73 18.52 -3.36
C GLN A 211 4.62 19.70 -2.93
N LEU A 212 4.86 19.83 -1.62
CA LEU A 212 5.76 20.86 -1.11
C LEU A 212 7.20 20.64 -1.60
N ALA A 213 7.69 19.39 -1.60
CA ALA A 213 9.02 19.06 -2.05
C ALA A 213 9.22 19.35 -3.55
N GLU A 214 8.23 19.00 -4.38
CA GLU A 214 8.19 19.31 -5.82
C GLU A 214 8.23 20.82 -6.08
N GLU A 215 7.38 21.57 -5.37
CA GLU A 215 7.34 23.03 -5.51
C GLU A 215 8.66 23.69 -5.10
N GLN A 216 9.28 23.20 -4.02
CA GLN A 216 10.61 23.67 -3.61
C GLN A 216 11.68 23.36 -4.66
N ALA A 217 11.63 22.19 -5.31
CA ALA A 217 12.53 21.83 -6.40
C ALA A 217 12.38 22.77 -7.59
N ARG A 218 11.14 22.98 -8.06
CA ARG A 218 10.81 23.91 -9.14
C ARG A 218 11.32 25.33 -8.87
N ARG A 219 11.19 25.82 -7.63
CA ARG A 219 11.73 27.15 -7.23
C ARG A 219 13.26 27.19 -7.23
N ARG A 220 13.94 26.12 -6.85
CA ARG A 220 15.41 26.04 -6.94
C ARG A 220 15.87 26.07 -8.39
N GLU A 221 15.22 25.31 -9.26
CA GLU A 221 15.51 25.31 -10.70
C GLU A 221 15.30 26.68 -11.34
N TRP A 222 14.19 27.34 -11.02
CA TRP A 222 13.92 28.70 -11.48
C TRP A 222 15.02 29.69 -11.08
N ARG A 223 15.42 29.69 -9.80
CA ARG A 223 16.52 30.55 -9.31
C ARG A 223 17.84 30.26 -10.02
N ASN A 224 18.13 28.99 -10.29
CA ASN A 224 19.34 28.62 -11.04
C ASN A 224 19.31 29.14 -12.48
N ALA A 225 18.14 29.11 -13.14
CA ALA A 225 17.96 29.65 -14.48
C ALA A 225 18.11 31.18 -14.50
N GLU A 226 17.56 31.90 -13.51
CA GLU A 226 17.75 33.35 -13.35
C GLU A 226 19.24 33.71 -13.20
N LEU A 227 19.96 33.02 -12.30
CA LEU A 227 21.40 33.24 -12.09
C LEU A 227 22.21 32.93 -13.35
N ALA A 228 21.86 31.89 -14.10
CA ALA A 228 22.52 31.58 -15.37
C ALA A 228 22.28 32.68 -16.42
N ALA A 229 21.05 33.20 -16.53
CA ALA A 229 20.72 34.28 -17.44
C ALA A 229 21.43 35.59 -17.07
N GLU A 230 21.56 35.91 -15.78
CA GLU A 230 22.32 37.06 -15.31
C GLU A 230 23.81 36.95 -15.64
N ARG A 231 24.41 35.78 -15.40
CA ARG A 231 25.81 35.52 -15.77
C ARG A 231 26.04 35.68 -17.28
N PHE A 232 25.16 35.11 -18.09
CA PHE A 232 25.23 35.24 -19.54
C PHE A 232 25.14 36.70 -20.00
N ARG A 233 24.20 37.49 -19.44
CA ARG A 233 24.11 38.94 -19.74
C ARG A 233 25.39 39.68 -19.36
N ALA A 234 25.98 39.37 -18.21
CA ALA A 234 27.22 39.99 -17.75
C ALA A 234 28.39 39.67 -18.69
N GLU A 235 28.51 38.43 -19.14
CA GLU A 235 29.52 38.00 -20.13
C GLU A 235 29.35 38.76 -21.45
N CYS A 236 28.13 38.80 -22.02
CA CYS A 236 27.87 39.54 -23.26
C CYS A 236 28.19 41.03 -23.14
N ASN A 237 27.86 41.65 -22.01
CA ASN A 237 28.18 43.05 -21.76
C ASN A 237 29.70 43.28 -21.70
N HIS A 238 30.45 42.39 -21.04
CA HIS A 238 31.90 42.47 -21.00
C HIS A 238 32.52 42.30 -22.40
N THR A 239 32.02 41.39 -23.24
CA THR A 239 32.51 41.20 -24.61
C THR A 239 32.27 42.45 -25.47
N ASN A 240 31.09 43.07 -25.34
CA ASN A 240 30.75 44.31 -26.06
C ASN A 240 31.63 45.49 -25.66
N VAL A 241 31.92 45.66 -24.36
CA VAL A 241 32.79 46.73 -23.86
C VAL A 241 34.22 46.58 -24.38
N VAL A 242 34.77 45.35 -24.38
CA VAL A 242 36.11 45.08 -24.92
C VAL A 242 36.18 45.33 -26.43
N ALA A 243 35.13 44.96 -27.18
CA ALA A 243 35.06 45.20 -28.62
C ALA A 243 34.99 46.70 -28.98
N LEU A 244 34.33 47.53 -28.15
CA LEU A 244 34.28 48.98 -28.33
C LEU A 244 35.59 49.69 -27.96
N ALA A 245 36.40 49.11 -27.07
CA ALA A 245 37.68 49.69 -26.63
C ALA A 245 38.86 49.37 -27.56
N THR A 246 38.67 48.56 -28.60
CA THR A 246 39.72 48.14 -29.56
C THR A 246 39.65 48.84 -30.91
N PHE A 247 38.78 49.85 -31.07
CA PHE A 247 38.75 50.79 -32.19
C PHE A 247 39.27 52.17 -31.77
#